data_AF-A0A5N5EAX7-F1
#
_entry.id   AF-A0A5N5EAX7-F1
#
_cell.length_a   1.000
_cell.length_b   1.000
_cell.length_c   1.000
_cell.angle_alpha   90.00
_cell.angle_beta   90.00
_cell.angle_gamma   90.00
#
_symmetry.space_group_name_H-M   'P 1'
#
loop_
_entity.id
_entity.type
_entity.pdbx_description
1 polymer ?
#
loop_
_entity_poly.entity_id
_entity_poly.type
_entity_poly.pdbx_seq_one_letter_code
_entity_poly.pdbx_strand_id
1 'polypeptide(L)'
;SRYPGAMVRTDSLIVQDDGVTTTAAFTAALDLATALVREHLGDNIARTTARITLAPENRTSQSPYIVDSMLPVNHTQFADDVGSWLVERMAEPYDLDLLSDAFHLSTRTMLRKFKDETGESPRSYLQRARIRKAKRLLESTDWSLGKILGHIGYQDPGTFRRLFTDRVGISPADYRKRFRNGGTG
;
A
#
# COMPACT_ATOMS: atom_id res chain seq x y z
N SER A 1 -7.88 16.21 15.71
CA SER A 1 -6.84 15.19 15.92
C SER A 1 -6.45 15.18 17.39
N ARG A 2 -6.40 14.01 18.04
CA ARG A 2 -6.23 13.87 19.50
C ARG A 2 -4.78 14.02 19.98
N TYR A 3 -3.79 13.94 19.08
CA TYR A 3 -2.35 14.08 19.38
C TYR A 3 -1.57 14.73 18.21
N PRO A 4 -1.51 16.07 18.13
CA PRO A 4 -0.92 16.77 16.98
C PRO A 4 0.62 16.76 16.91
N GLY A 5 1.31 16.44 18.01
CA GLY A 5 2.77 16.32 18.07
C GLY A 5 3.31 14.91 17.82
N ALA A 6 2.44 13.93 17.56
CA ALA A 6 2.86 12.54 17.42
C ALA A 6 3.62 12.33 16.09
N MET A 7 4.81 11.75 16.18
CA MET A 7 5.64 11.42 15.02
C MET A 7 5.42 9.97 14.62
N VAL A 8 4.63 9.75 13.57
CA VAL A 8 4.31 8.39 13.11
C VAL A 8 5.44 7.84 12.23
N ARG A 9 5.94 6.66 12.56
CA ARG A 9 6.96 5.90 11.81
C ARG A 9 6.35 4.60 11.28
N THR A 10 5.73 4.66 10.11
CA THR A 10 4.98 3.51 9.53
C THR A 10 5.87 2.42 8.91
N ASP A 11 7.17 2.70 8.75
CA ASP A 11 8.15 1.86 8.05
C ASP A 11 9.05 1.05 9.00
N SER A 12 9.00 1.36 10.30
CA SER A 12 9.89 0.84 11.35
C SER A 12 9.27 -0.37 12.07
N LEU A 13 10.05 -1.44 12.27
CA LEU A 13 9.63 -2.64 13.01
C LEU A 13 9.62 -2.42 14.53
N ILE A 14 10.60 -1.67 15.02
CA ILE A 14 10.85 -1.38 16.43
C ILE A 14 11.06 0.12 16.54
N VAL A 15 10.34 0.77 17.46
CA VAL A 15 10.49 2.19 17.77
C VAL A 15 10.70 2.32 19.28
N GLN A 16 11.68 3.13 19.66
CA GLN A 16 11.97 3.46 21.04
C GLN A 16 11.70 4.95 21.26
N ASP A 17 10.90 5.26 22.28
CA ASP A 17 10.57 6.63 22.67
C ASP A 17 10.53 6.70 24.20
N ASP A 18 11.36 7.57 24.80
CA ASP A 18 11.51 7.78 26.26
C ASP A 18 11.42 6.51 27.13
N GLY A 19 12.22 5.50 26.78
CA GLY A 19 12.33 4.26 27.56
C GLY A 19 11.20 3.26 27.34
N VAL A 20 10.27 3.54 26.42
CA VAL A 20 9.26 2.58 25.96
C VAL A 20 9.65 2.09 24.56
N THR A 21 9.86 0.78 24.43
CA THR A 21 10.08 0.15 23.14
C THR A 21 8.82 -0.55 22.67
N THR A 22 8.34 -0.16 21.50
CA THR A 22 7.16 -0.73 20.86
C THR A 22 7.53 -1.50 19.60
N THR A 23 6.80 -2.58 19.33
CA THR A 23 6.95 -3.40 18.14
C THR A 23 5.62 -3.48 17.40
N ALA A 24 5.67 -3.39 16.08
CA ALA A 24 4.46 -3.21 15.27
C ALA A 24 3.85 -4.53 14.75
N ALA A 25 4.34 -5.70 15.20
CA ALA A 25 3.74 -7.00 14.89
C ALA A 25 4.05 -8.06 15.96
N PHE A 26 3.14 -9.02 16.15
CA PHE A 26 3.34 -10.15 17.08
C PHE A 26 4.65 -10.92 16.81
N THR A 27 4.98 -11.13 15.53
CA THR A 27 6.23 -11.81 15.12
C THR A 27 7.48 -10.95 15.26
N ALA A 28 7.34 -9.63 15.39
CA ALA A 28 8.44 -8.71 15.61
C ALA A 28 8.84 -8.61 17.11
N ALA A 29 8.19 -9.40 17.98
CA ALA A 29 8.63 -9.62 19.36
C ALA A 29 9.99 -10.36 19.42
N LEU A 30 10.27 -11.26 18.47
CA LEU A 30 11.57 -11.95 18.38
C LEU A 30 12.68 -11.01 17.91
N ASP A 31 12.36 -10.11 16.98
CA ASP A 31 13.28 -9.06 16.51
C ASP A 31 13.59 -8.09 17.66
N LEU A 32 12.56 -7.71 18.44
CA LEU A 32 12.70 -6.89 19.64
C LEU A 32 13.53 -7.58 20.73
N ALA A 33 13.24 -8.83 21.05
CA ALA A 33 14.01 -9.59 22.02
C ALA A 33 15.48 -9.69 21.61
N THR A 34 15.75 -9.92 20.32
CA THR A 34 17.12 -9.96 19.78
C THR A 34 17.81 -8.60 19.88
N ALA A 35 17.09 -7.50 19.63
CA ALA A 35 17.60 -6.14 19.78
C ALA A 35 17.95 -5.80 21.23
N LEU A 36 17.08 -6.15 22.19
CA LEU A 36 17.33 -5.95 23.62
C LEU A 36 18.52 -6.78 24.11
N VAL A 37 18.65 -8.03 23.65
CA VAL A 37 19.82 -8.86 23.94
C VAL A 37 21.09 -8.23 23.37
N ARG A 38 21.04 -7.67 22.15
CA ARG A 38 22.18 -6.97 21.54
C ARG A 38 22.59 -5.73 22.35
N GLU A 39 21.62 -4.94 22.78
CA GLU A 39 21.84 -3.71 23.56
C GLU A 39 22.46 -4.02 24.94
N HIS A 40 21.94 -5.03 25.64
CA HIS A 40 22.35 -5.31 27.02
C HIS A 40 23.50 -6.32 27.15
N LEU A 41 23.64 -7.24 26.19
CA LEU A 41 24.55 -8.41 26.27
C LEU A 41 25.51 -8.51 25.08
N GLY A 42 25.43 -7.58 24.11
CA GLY A 42 26.36 -7.48 22.99
C GLY A 42 26.06 -8.38 21.80
N ASP A 43 26.74 -8.10 20.69
CA ASP A 43 26.40 -8.63 19.36
C ASP A 43 26.55 -10.15 19.24
N ASN A 44 27.55 -10.74 19.92
CA ASN A 44 27.80 -12.17 19.90
C ASN A 44 26.65 -12.98 20.54
N ILE A 45 26.12 -12.51 21.67
CA ILE A 45 25.03 -13.20 22.38
C ILE A 45 23.72 -13.04 21.60
N ALA A 46 23.48 -11.87 21.00
CA ALA A 46 22.32 -11.64 20.14
C ALA A 46 22.31 -12.57 18.91
N ARG A 47 23.45 -12.75 18.23
CA ARG A 47 23.58 -13.66 17.08
C ARG A 47 23.31 -15.11 17.45
N THR A 48 23.86 -15.58 18.57
CA THR A 48 23.60 -16.94 19.05
C THR A 48 22.12 -17.14 19.39
N THR A 49 21.50 -16.14 20.04
CA THR A 49 20.09 -16.17 20.39
C THR A 49 19.21 -16.25 19.14
N ALA A 50 19.46 -15.43 18.13
CA ALA A 50 18.72 -15.44 16.87
C ALA A 50 18.80 -16.80 16.14
N ARG A 51 19.96 -17.47 16.18
CA ARG A 51 20.14 -18.80 15.60
C ARG A 51 19.35 -19.88 16.32
N ILE A 52 19.32 -19.85 17.65
CA ILE A 52 18.57 -20.82 18.46
C ILE A 52 17.06 -20.65 18.27
N THR A 53 16.59 -19.40 18.15
CA THR A 53 15.16 -19.09 17.99
C THR A 53 14.70 -19.11 16.53
N LEU A 54 15.60 -19.40 15.58
CA LEU A 54 15.36 -19.35 14.14
C LEU A 54 14.75 -17.99 13.70
N ALA A 55 15.15 -16.92 14.37
CA ALA A 55 14.69 -15.57 14.07
C ALA A 55 15.40 -15.04 12.81
N PRO A 56 14.68 -14.56 11.79
CA PRO A 56 15.29 -14.04 10.57
C PRO A 56 16.04 -12.72 10.83
N GLU A 57 17.37 -12.74 10.70
CA GLU A 57 18.28 -11.66 11.13
C GLU A 57 18.16 -10.33 10.36
N ASN A 58 17.41 -10.28 9.24
CA ASN A 58 17.43 -9.16 8.27
C ASN A 58 16.06 -8.54 7.97
N ARG A 59 15.12 -8.57 8.91
CA ARG A 59 13.88 -7.79 8.79
C ARG A 59 14.16 -6.35 9.20
N THR A 60 14.43 -5.48 8.24
CA THR A 60 14.76 -4.07 8.49
C THR A 60 13.58 -3.11 8.24
N SER A 61 12.47 -3.61 7.69
CA SER A 61 11.29 -2.78 7.42
C SER A 61 9.99 -3.58 7.42
N GLN A 62 8.92 -2.95 7.90
CA GLN A 62 7.55 -3.48 7.79
C GLN A 62 6.85 -3.12 6.49
N SER A 63 7.43 -2.26 5.66
CA SER A 63 6.81 -1.74 4.43
C SER A 63 6.12 -2.80 3.55
N PRO A 64 6.64 -4.03 3.38
CA PRO A 64 5.98 -5.07 2.59
C PRO A 64 4.70 -5.66 3.21
N TYR A 65 4.50 -5.50 4.53
CA TYR A 65 3.43 -6.13 5.30
C TYR A 65 2.37 -5.13 5.77
N ILE A 66 2.50 -3.86 5.39
CA ILE A 66 1.48 -2.84 5.66
C ILE A 66 0.18 -3.23 4.96
N VAL A 67 -0.86 -3.44 5.75
CA VAL A 67 -2.23 -3.58 5.25
C VAL A 67 -2.79 -2.18 5.06
N ASP A 68 -2.83 -1.70 3.80
CA ASP A 68 -3.29 -0.34 3.43
C ASP A 68 -4.60 0.08 4.13
N SER A 69 -5.50 -0.87 4.43
CA SER A 69 -6.79 -0.62 5.08
C SER A 69 -6.72 -0.37 6.60
N MET A 70 -5.55 -0.56 7.23
CA MET A 70 -5.34 -0.39 8.67
C MET A 70 -4.52 0.85 9.02
N LEU A 71 -4.07 1.62 8.03
CA LEU A 71 -3.38 2.89 8.27
C LEU A 71 -4.36 3.93 8.84
N PRO A 72 -3.99 4.71 9.86
CA PRO A 72 -4.81 5.82 10.33
C PRO A 72 -4.85 6.88 9.23
N VAL A 73 -6.00 6.97 8.58
CA VAL A 73 -6.22 7.90 7.48
C VAL A 73 -6.65 9.24 8.07
N ASN A 74 -5.82 10.27 7.93
CA ASN A 74 -6.27 11.67 8.10
C ASN A 74 -6.96 12.14 6.81
N HIS A 75 -8.04 11.48 6.43
CA HIS A 75 -8.95 11.96 5.38
C HIS A 75 -10.23 12.42 6.06
N THR A 76 -10.80 13.53 5.60
CA THR A 76 -12.16 13.85 6.00
C THR A 76 -13.10 12.91 5.26
N GLN A 77 -14.31 12.71 5.78
CA GLN A 77 -15.32 11.83 5.19
C GLN A 77 -15.50 12.02 3.67
N PHE A 78 -15.29 13.24 3.16
CA PHE A 78 -15.37 13.56 1.75
C PHE A 78 -14.38 12.79 0.85
N ALA A 79 -13.09 12.76 1.18
CA ALA A 79 -12.11 12.09 0.33
C ALA A 79 -12.29 10.56 0.33
N ASP A 80 -12.72 10.00 1.46
CA ASP A 80 -13.05 8.57 1.57
C ASP A 80 -14.29 8.21 0.74
N ASP A 81 -15.34 9.04 0.78
CA ASP A 81 -16.55 8.85 -0.03
C ASP A 81 -16.23 8.93 -1.53
N VAL A 82 -15.46 9.95 -1.96
CA VAL A 82 -15.01 10.09 -3.36
C VAL A 82 -14.14 8.92 -3.78
N GLY A 83 -13.19 8.50 -2.93
CA GLY A 83 -12.33 7.35 -3.19
C GLY A 83 -13.12 6.05 -3.37
N SER A 84 -14.10 5.83 -2.50
CA SER A 84 -15.00 4.66 -2.55
C SER A 84 -15.83 4.66 -3.83
N TRP A 85 -16.44 5.80 -4.18
CA TRP A 85 -17.22 5.96 -5.41
C TRP A 85 -16.39 5.64 -6.66
N LEU A 86 -15.14 6.12 -6.72
CA LEU A 86 -14.21 5.85 -7.83
C LEU A 86 -13.82 4.38 -7.93
N VAL A 87 -13.61 3.71 -6.79
CA VAL A 87 -13.22 2.29 -6.75
C VAL A 87 -14.38 1.39 -7.15
N GLU A 88 -15.60 1.68 -6.70
CA GLU A 88 -16.82 0.96 -7.11
C GLU A 88 -17.02 1.03 -8.63
N ARG A 89 -16.73 2.18 -9.23
CA ARG A 89 -16.89 2.44 -10.67
C ARG A 89 -15.57 2.31 -11.44
N MET A 90 -14.59 1.59 -10.90
CA MET A 90 -13.25 1.60 -11.49
C MET A 90 -13.19 1.02 -12.91
N ALA A 91 -14.16 0.20 -13.30
CA ALA A 91 -14.28 -0.38 -14.63
C ALA A 91 -14.80 0.61 -15.69
N GLU A 92 -15.40 1.72 -15.25
CA GLU A 92 -15.99 2.74 -16.13
C GLU A 92 -14.93 3.76 -16.58
N PRO A 93 -15.10 4.45 -17.73
CA PRO A 93 -14.25 5.57 -18.09
C PRO A 93 -14.26 6.65 -17.01
N TYR A 94 -13.10 7.25 -16.74
CA TYR A 94 -13.03 8.37 -15.80
C TYR A 94 -13.71 9.60 -16.40
N ASP A 95 -14.69 10.14 -15.69
CA ASP A 95 -15.41 11.36 -16.03
C ASP A 95 -15.42 12.28 -14.80
N LEU A 96 -14.84 13.47 -14.95
CA LEU A 96 -14.76 14.44 -13.86
C LEU A 96 -16.09 15.16 -13.66
N ASP A 97 -16.87 15.40 -14.71
CA ASP A 97 -18.16 16.08 -14.61
C ASP A 97 -19.16 15.18 -13.88
N LEU A 98 -19.23 13.90 -14.26
CA LEU A 98 -20.05 12.90 -13.57
C LEU A 98 -19.66 12.76 -12.09
N LEU A 99 -18.36 12.71 -11.79
CA LEU A 99 -17.88 12.67 -10.42
C LEU A 99 -18.29 13.92 -9.66
N SER A 100 -18.18 15.09 -10.28
CA SER A 100 -18.55 16.37 -9.69
C SER A 100 -20.04 16.45 -9.37
N ASP A 101 -20.88 16.02 -10.30
CA ASP A 101 -22.33 16.01 -10.16
C ASP A 101 -22.78 15.07 -9.05
N ALA A 102 -22.15 13.89 -8.92
CA ALA A 102 -22.44 12.90 -7.88
C ALA A 102 -22.22 13.43 -6.45
N PHE A 103 -21.35 14.42 -6.28
CA PHE A 103 -21.05 15.05 -4.99
C PHE A 103 -21.56 16.49 -4.87
N HIS A 104 -22.34 16.96 -5.85
CA HIS A 104 -22.90 18.32 -5.91
C HIS A 104 -21.82 19.43 -5.83
N LEU A 105 -20.69 19.23 -6.50
CA LEU A 105 -19.57 20.17 -6.53
C LEU A 105 -19.20 20.56 -7.96
N SER A 106 -18.81 21.81 -8.17
CA SER A 106 -18.10 22.17 -9.42
C SER A 106 -16.80 21.36 -9.57
N THR A 107 -16.39 21.10 -10.81
CA THR A 107 -15.14 20.38 -11.13
C THR A 107 -13.91 21.00 -10.47
N ARG A 108 -13.85 22.33 -10.44
CA ARG A 108 -12.80 23.07 -9.73
C ARG A 108 -12.79 22.79 -8.24
N THR A 109 -13.95 22.81 -7.58
CA THR A 109 -14.05 22.54 -6.14
C THR A 109 -13.71 21.09 -5.82
N MET A 110 -14.20 20.14 -6.62
CA MET A 110 -13.89 18.71 -6.53
C MET A 110 -12.37 18.48 -6.57
N LEU A 111 -11.70 18.96 -7.62
CA LEU A 111 -10.25 18.78 -7.79
C LEU A 111 -9.45 19.40 -6.65
N ARG A 112 -9.79 20.63 -6.24
CA ARG A 112 -9.09 21.32 -5.16
C ARG A 112 -9.28 20.59 -3.83
N LYS A 113 -10.53 20.37 -3.41
CA LYS A 113 -10.84 19.76 -2.11
C LYS A 113 -10.25 18.37 -1.98
N PHE A 114 -10.39 17.54 -3.02
CA PHE A 114 -9.83 16.19 -3.01
C PHE A 114 -8.30 16.21 -2.93
N LYS A 115 -7.64 17.12 -3.66
CA LYS A 115 -6.18 17.27 -3.62
C LYS A 115 -5.69 17.81 -2.28
N ASP A 116 -6.39 18.75 -1.68
CA ASP A 116 -6.04 19.31 -0.37
C ASP A 116 -6.09 18.23 0.73
N GLU A 117 -7.01 17.27 0.61
CA GLU A 117 -7.16 16.16 1.58
C GLU A 117 -6.27 14.94 1.30
N THR A 118 -6.01 14.61 0.04
CA THR A 118 -5.31 13.37 -0.36
C THR A 118 -3.90 13.58 -0.91
N GLY A 119 -3.54 14.82 -1.24
CA GLY A 119 -2.29 15.17 -1.92
C GLY A 119 -2.27 14.87 -3.42
N GLU A 120 -3.31 14.24 -3.99
CA GLU A 120 -3.39 13.88 -5.41
C GLU A 120 -4.74 14.22 -6.06
N SER A 121 -4.82 14.13 -7.39
CA SER A 121 -6.10 14.34 -8.08
C SER A 121 -6.96 13.06 -8.05
N PRO A 122 -8.30 13.16 -8.16
CA PRO A 122 -9.18 11.99 -8.26
C PRO A 122 -8.77 11.02 -9.39
N ARG A 123 -8.31 11.56 -10.53
CA ARG A 123 -7.79 10.76 -11.65
C ARG A 123 -6.53 9.98 -11.28
N SER A 124 -5.57 10.62 -10.61
CA SER A 124 -4.33 9.97 -10.15
C SER A 124 -4.65 8.88 -9.13
N TYR A 125 -5.54 9.18 -8.19
CA TYR A 125 -6.03 8.21 -7.20
C TYR A 125 -6.63 6.98 -7.88
N LEU A 126 -7.53 7.17 -8.84
CA LEU A 126 -8.15 6.08 -9.59
C LEU A 126 -7.11 5.25 -10.38
N GLN A 127 -6.14 5.91 -11.02
CA GLN A 127 -5.05 5.20 -11.70
C GLN A 127 -4.23 4.33 -10.72
N ARG A 128 -3.89 4.86 -9.55
CA ARG A 128 -3.20 4.12 -8.49
C ARG A 128 -4.04 2.93 -8.00
N ALA A 129 -5.33 3.12 -7.78
CA ALA A 129 -6.26 2.07 -7.40
C ALA A 129 -6.36 0.96 -8.47
N ARG A 130 -6.44 1.32 -9.76
CA ARG A 130 -6.44 0.39 -10.90
C ARG A 130 -5.16 -0.43 -10.97
N ILE A 131 -3.99 0.20 -10.79
CA ILE A 131 -2.71 -0.53 -10.72
C ILE A 131 -2.69 -1.51 -9.55
N ARG A 132 -3.16 -1.11 -8.36
CA ARG A 132 -3.24 -2.00 -7.19
C ARG A 132 -4.16 -3.20 -7.46
N LYS A 133 -5.33 -2.99 -8.06
CA LYS A 133 -6.25 -4.07 -8.44
C LYS A 133 -5.63 -4.98 -9.50
N ALA A 134 -4.94 -4.42 -10.49
CA ALA A 134 -4.26 -5.19 -11.52
C ALA A 134 -3.18 -6.11 -10.94
N LYS A 135 -2.32 -5.60 -10.04
CA LYS A 135 -1.32 -6.42 -9.33
C LYS A 135 -1.96 -7.63 -8.65
N ARG A 136 -3.01 -7.39 -7.85
CA ARG A 136 -3.75 -8.47 -7.19
C ARG A 136 -4.32 -9.50 -8.18
N LEU A 137 -4.90 -9.06 -9.30
CA LEU A 137 -5.44 -9.97 -10.32
C LEU A 137 -4.34 -10.75 -11.05
N LEU A 138 -3.18 -10.13 -11.28
CA LEU A 138 -2.02 -10.80 -11.89
C LEU A 138 -1.43 -11.87 -10.96
N GLU A 139 -1.45 -11.63 -9.65
CA GLU A 139 -0.97 -12.54 -8.61
C GLU A 139 -1.94 -13.69 -8.33
N SER A 140 -3.25 -13.42 -8.28
CA SER A 140 -4.27 -14.36 -7.80
C SER A 140 -5.06 -15.09 -8.89
N THR A 141 -4.92 -14.70 -10.17
CA THR A 141 -5.73 -15.28 -11.26
C THR A 141 -4.92 -15.58 -12.53
N ASP A 142 -5.40 -16.55 -13.29
CA ASP A 142 -4.91 -16.90 -14.63
C ASP A 142 -5.58 -16.11 -15.75
N TRP A 143 -6.28 -15.03 -15.42
CA TRP A 143 -7.00 -14.25 -16.42
C TRP A 143 -6.04 -13.65 -17.45
N SER A 144 -6.47 -13.65 -18.71
CA SER A 144 -5.74 -12.95 -19.77
C SER A 144 -5.65 -11.46 -19.44
N LEU A 145 -4.63 -10.78 -19.98
CA LEU A 145 -4.48 -9.34 -19.75
C LEU A 145 -5.76 -8.60 -20.18
N GLY A 146 -6.34 -8.95 -21.33
CA GLY A 146 -7.61 -8.36 -21.79
C GLY A 146 -8.76 -8.50 -20.79
N LYS A 147 -8.92 -9.67 -20.16
CA LYS A 147 -9.93 -9.87 -19.12
C LYS A 147 -9.65 -9.01 -17.89
N ILE A 148 -8.39 -8.85 -17.49
CA ILE A 148 -8.00 -7.96 -16.39
C ILE A 148 -8.37 -6.52 -16.73
N LEU A 149 -8.04 -6.03 -17.93
CA LEU A 149 -8.31 -4.64 -18.35
C LEU A 149 -9.79 -4.26 -18.20
N GLY A 150 -10.71 -5.17 -18.55
CA GLY A 150 -12.15 -4.98 -18.38
C GLY A 150 -12.59 -4.78 -16.92
N HIS A 151 -11.83 -5.31 -15.95
CA HIS A 151 -12.12 -5.13 -14.51
C HIS A 151 -11.48 -3.88 -13.91
N ILE A 152 -10.60 -3.20 -14.65
CA ILE A 152 -9.88 -2.01 -14.19
C ILE A 152 -10.07 -0.80 -15.11
N GLY A 153 -11.03 -0.87 -16.03
CA GLY A 153 -11.47 0.27 -16.85
C GLY A 153 -10.45 0.74 -17.89
N TYR A 154 -9.67 -0.20 -18.44
CA TYR A 154 -8.83 0.04 -19.61
C TYR A 154 -9.38 -0.74 -20.80
N GLN A 155 -9.35 -0.13 -21.98
CA GLN A 155 -9.73 -0.76 -23.24
C GLN A 155 -8.50 -1.12 -24.08
N ASP A 156 -7.46 -0.28 -24.01
CA ASP A 156 -6.22 -0.48 -24.76
C ASP A 156 -5.12 -1.14 -23.91
N PRO A 157 -4.67 -2.36 -24.27
CA PRO A 157 -3.55 -3.03 -23.62
C PRO A 157 -2.23 -2.26 -23.74
N GLY A 158 -1.99 -1.52 -24.82
CA GLY A 158 -0.76 -0.76 -25.02
C GLY A 158 -0.60 0.34 -23.96
N THR A 159 -1.63 1.16 -23.82
CA THR A 159 -1.74 2.22 -22.82
C THR A 159 -1.58 1.69 -21.41
N PHE A 160 -2.26 0.58 -21.07
CA PHE A 160 -2.14 0.00 -19.74
C PHE A 160 -0.74 -0.55 -19.47
N ARG A 161 -0.12 -1.25 -20.43
CA ARG A 161 1.25 -1.78 -20.26
C ARG A 161 2.24 -0.65 -19.99
N ARG A 162 2.16 0.44 -20.75
CA ARG A 162 3.02 1.62 -20.54
C ARG A 162 2.82 2.19 -19.13
N LEU A 163 1.58 2.49 -18.76
CA LEU A 163 1.27 3.01 -17.43
C LEU A 163 1.73 2.08 -16.31
N PHE A 164 1.52 0.77 -16.46
CA PHE A 164 1.91 -0.21 -15.46
C PHE A 164 3.44 -0.26 -15.32
N THR A 165 4.17 -0.35 -16.44
CA THR A 165 5.64 -0.34 -16.41
C THR A 165 6.18 0.96 -15.82
N ASP A 166 5.62 2.11 -16.19
CA ASP A 166 6.03 3.41 -15.65
C ASP A 166 5.83 3.48 -14.13
N ARG A 167 4.77 2.85 -13.59
CA ARG A 167 4.44 2.90 -12.16
C ARG A 167 5.04 1.77 -11.32
N VAL A 168 5.32 0.62 -11.93
CA VAL A 168 5.73 -0.62 -11.25
C VAL A 168 7.18 -1.00 -11.56
N GLY A 169 7.76 -0.47 -12.64
CA GLY A 169 9.14 -0.71 -13.08
C GLY A 169 9.34 -1.96 -13.94
N ILE A 170 8.32 -2.82 -14.06
CA ILE A 170 8.35 -4.05 -14.88
C ILE A 170 7.03 -4.26 -15.60
N SER A 171 7.05 -5.05 -16.67
CA SER A 171 5.83 -5.34 -17.45
C SER A 171 4.81 -6.15 -16.63
N PRO A 172 3.50 -6.09 -16.96
CA PRO A 172 2.49 -6.94 -16.32
C PRO A 172 2.79 -8.46 -16.42
N ALA A 173 3.40 -8.89 -17.52
CA ALA A 173 3.76 -10.29 -17.74
C ALA A 173 4.91 -10.73 -16.83
N ASP A 174 5.96 -9.90 -16.73
CA ASP A 174 7.10 -10.16 -15.83
C ASP A 174 6.66 -10.10 -14.37
N TYR A 175 5.78 -9.16 -14.03
CA TYR A 175 5.17 -9.06 -12.70
C TYR A 175 4.43 -10.35 -12.33
N ARG A 176 3.54 -10.84 -13.20
CA ARG A 176 2.85 -12.12 -12.98
C ARG A 176 3.84 -13.27 -12.81
N LYS A 177 4.83 -13.41 -13.70
CA LYS A 177 5.83 -14.48 -13.62
C LYS A 177 6.59 -14.47 -12.30
N ARG A 178 6.93 -13.28 -11.78
CA ARG A 178 7.70 -13.11 -10.54
C ARG A 178 6.88 -13.38 -9.29
N PHE A 179 5.62 -12.95 -9.24
CA PHE A 179 4.83 -12.94 -8.00
C PHE A 179 3.76 -14.03 -7.92
N ARG A 180 3.41 -14.71 -9.03
CA ARG A 180 2.46 -15.83 -9.01
C ARG A 180 3.02 -17.10 -8.36
N ASN A 181 4.35 -17.25 -8.32
CA ASN A 181 5.02 -18.43 -7.74
C ASN A 181 5.37 -18.26 -6.24
N GLY A 182 4.83 -17.24 -5.57
CA GLY A 182 5.02 -17.00 -4.13
C GLY A 182 3.96 -17.64 -3.22
N GLY A 183 2.97 -18.35 -3.79
CA GLY A 183 1.97 -19.10 -3.04
C GLY A 183 2.13 -20.60 -3.29
N THR A 184 2.35 -21.36 -2.21
CA THR A 184 2.42 -22.83 -2.13
C THR A 184 3.72 -23.49 -2.60
N GLY A 185 4.72 -23.48 -1.71
CA GLY A 185 5.42 -24.70 -1.31
C GLY A 185 4.88 -25.15 0.04
#